data_AF-A0AAU7WNI6-F1
#
_entry.id   AF-A0AAU7WNI6-F1
#
_cell.length_a   1.000
_cell.length_b   1.000
_cell.length_c   1.000
_cell.angle_alpha   90.00
_cell.angle_beta   90.00
_cell.angle_gamma   90.00
#
_symmetry.space_group_name_H-M   'P 1'
#
loop_
_entity.id
_entity.type
_entity.pdbx_description
1 polymer ?
#
loop_
_entity_poly.entity_id
_entity_poly.type
_entity_poly.pdbx_seq_one_letter_code
_entity_poly.pdbx_strand_id
1 'polypeptide(L)'
;MHTEDDTADWLGIPTHEEMLRQHVLLVTAECEQMQQALAACRQSIAKLVEINQELNAQIDAIRAERDAARQDANRAHAECVSKENNKRWNGSVPTWGMTTSDPVP
;
A
#
# COMPACT_ATOMS: atom_id res chain seq x y z
N MET A 1 -40.27 33.36 53.39
CA MET A 1 -40.06 32.06 54.04
C MET A 1 -39.45 31.16 52.97
N HIS A 2 -38.11 31.11 52.89
CA HIS A 2 -37.39 30.23 51.97
C HIS A 2 -37.14 28.93 52.73
N THR A 3 -37.90 27.88 52.43
CA THR A 3 -37.87 26.58 53.13
C THR A 3 -37.13 25.50 52.33
N GLU A 4 -36.42 25.88 51.28
CA GLU A 4 -35.80 24.93 50.34
C GLU A 4 -34.32 24.64 50.64
N ASP A 5 -33.66 25.45 51.46
CA ASP A 5 -32.22 25.26 51.78
C ASP A 5 -31.98 24.18 52.84
N ASP A 6 -32.83 24.07 53.88
CA ASP A 6 -32.62 23.14 55.00
C ASP A 6 -32.91 21.66 54.65
N THR A 7 -33.63 21.38 53.56
CA THR A 7 -33.94 19.99 53.14
C THR A 7 -32.87 19.38 52.25
N ALA A 8 -32.03 20.19 51.59
CA ALA A 8 -30.97 19.70 50.70
C ALA A 8 -29.85 18.97 51.48
N ASP A 9 -29.47 19.49 52.65
CA ASP A 9 -28.44 18.90 53.53
C ASP A 9 -28.87 17.54 54.12
N TRP A 10 -30.15 17.37 54.46
CA TRP A 10 -30.69 16.11 54.98
C TRP A 10 -30.80 15.01 53.91
N LEU A 11 -31.07 15.38 52.66
CA LEU A 11 -31.26 14.43 51.56
C LEU A 11 -29.95 13.89 50.98
N GLY A 12 -28.80 14.40 51.45
CA GLY A 12 -27.49 14.05 50.90
C GLY A 12 -27.35 14.45 49.44
N ILE A 13 -28.10 15.47 49.00
CA ILE A 13 -28.05 15.97 47.63
C ILE A 13 -26.77 16.79 47.52
N PRO A 14 -25.85 16.46 46.59
CA PRO A 14 -24.62 17.19 46.45
C PRO A 14 -24.93 18.65 46.15
N THR A 15 -24.26 19.54 46.86
CA THR A 15 -24.37 20.98 46.65
C THR A 15 -23.94 21.34 45.23
N HIS A 16 -24.43 22.47 44.71
CA HIS A 16 -24.03 22.93 43.38
C HIS A 16 -22.51 23.07 43.24
N GLU A 17 -21.83 23.48 44.30
CA GLU A 17 -20.36 23.58 44.33
C GLU A 17 -19.69 22.20 44.25
N GLU A 18 -20.19 21.19 44.96
CA GLU A 18 -19.70 19.82 44.88
C GLU A 18 -19.93 19.20 43.50
N MET A 19 -21.10 19.44 42.89
CA MET A 19 -21.37 19.02 41.52
C MET A 19 -20.40 19.66 40.52
N LEU A 20 -20.14 20.97 40.67
CA LEU A 20 -19.18 21.66 39.81
C LEU A 20 -17.76 21.10 39.98
N ARG A 21 -17.31 20.84 41.21
CA ARG A 21 -16.01 20.21 41.47
C ARG A 21 -15.92 18.84 40.81
N GLN A 22 -16.95 18.01 40.96
CA GLN A 22 -17.00 16.69 40.33
C GLN A 22 -16.99 16.81 38.81
N HIS A 23 -17.72 17.77 38.23
CA HIS A 23 -17.75 17.99 36.80
C HIS A 23 -16.38 18.42 36.25
N VAL A 24 -15.68 19.32 36.97
CA VAL A 24 -14.31 19.71 36.62
C VAL A 24 -13.40 18.48 36.61
N LEU A 25 -13.46 17.62 37.64
CA LEU A 25 -12.66 16.39 37.69
C LEU A 25 -12.94 15.45 36.50
N LEU A 26 -14.21 15.26 36.16
CA LEU A 26 -14.61 14.43 35.02
C LEU A 26 -14.06 14.98 33.70
N VAL A 27 -14.25 16.28 33.45
CA VAL A 27 -13.77 16.93 32.22
C VAL A 27 -12.25 16.90 32.14
N THR A 28 -11.54 17.08 33.25
CA THR A 28 -10.07 16.97 33.27
C THR A 28 -9.60 15.55 32.94
N ALA A 29 -10.23 14.54 33.52
CA ALA A 29 -9.89 13.14 33.24
C ALA A 29 -10.19 12.76 31.78
N GLU A 30 -11.32 13.21 31.23
CA GLU A 30 -11.66 13.00 29.83
C GLU A 30 -10.64 13.70 28.91
N CYS A 31 -10.25 14.94 29.22
CA CYS A 31 -9.21 15.65 28.46
C CYS A 31 -7.88 14.89 28.47
N GLU A 32 -7.46 14.36 29.62
CA GLU A 32 -6.24 13.55 29.72
C GLU A 32 -6.33 12.26 28.89
N GLN A 33 -7.46 11.56 28.95
CA GLN A 33 -7.70 10.36 28.14
C GLN A 33 -7.65 10.68 26.64
N MET A 34 -8.28 11.77 26.21
CA MET A 34 -8.27 12.21 24.81
C MET A 34 -6.87 12.58 24.34
N GLN A 35 -6.07 13.23 25.18
CA GLN A 35 -4.68 13.56 24.87
C GLN A 35 -3.83 12.29 24.69
N GLN A 36 -4.00 11.30 25.56
CA GLN A 36 -3.31 10.01 25.45
C GLN A 36 -3.71 9.26 24.18
N ALA A 37 -5.02 9.20 23.88
CA ALA A 37 -5.53 8.59 22.66
C ALA A 37 -4.99 9.28 21.40
N LEU A 38 -4.96 10.62 21.39
CA LEU A 38 -4.40 11.39 20.29
C LEU A 38 -2.90 11.10 20.09
N ALA A 39 -2.14 11.01 21.18
CA ALA A 39 -0.72 10.66 21.11
C ALA A 39 -0.52 9.24 20.54
N ALA A 40 -1.30 8.26 20.99
CA ALA A 40 -1.26 6.89 20.49
C ALA A 40 -1.64 6.82 19.00
N CYS A 41 -2.70 7.53 18.58
CA CYS A 41 -3.11 7.62 17.18
C CYS A 41 -2.01 8.24 16.31
N ARG A 42 -1.37 9.33 16.76
CA ARG A 42 -0.25 9.95 16.04
C ARG A 42 0.92 8.99 15.86
N GLN A 43 1.27 8.22 16.88
CA GLN A 43 2.32 7.20 16.78
C GLN A 43 1.93 6.08 15.80
N SER A 44 0.67 5.63 15.84
CA SER A 44 0.16 4.61 14.91
C SER A 44 0.21 5.09 13.46
N ILE A 45 -0.23 6.32 13.20
CA ILE A 45 -0.17 6.95 11.87
C ILE A 45 1.29 7.04 11.40
N ALA A 46 2.22 7.47 12.25
CA ALA A 46 3.63 7.55 11.90
C ALA A 46 4.20 6.19 11.46
N LYS A 47 3.89 5.12 12.22
CA LYS A 47 4.29 3.75 11.87
C LYS A 47 3.67 3.28 10.55
N LEU A 48 2.40 3.59 10.31
CA LEU A 48 1.74 3.23 9.05
C LEU A 48 2.37 3.96 7.85
N VAL A 49 2.76 5.22 8.01
CA VAL A 49 3.47 5.98 6.98
C VAL A 49 4.83 5.35 6.69
N GLU A 50 5.59 4.98 7.72
CA GLU A 50 6.88 4.29 7.57
C GLU A 50 6.72 2.96 6.83
N ILE A 51 5.77 2.12 7.23
CA ILE A 51 5.47 0.85 6.55
C ILE A 51 5.07 1.09 5.09
N ASN A 52 4.26 2.11 4.82
CA ASN A 52 3.83 2.42 3.45
C ASN A 52 5.01 2.84 2.57
N GLN A 53 5.92 3.65 3.09
CA GLN A 53 7.14 4.06 2.39
C GLN A 53 8.03 2.86 2.06
N GLU A 54 8.23 1.98 3.02
CA GLU A 54 9.01 0.76 2.83
C GLU A 54 8.38 -0.18 1.79
N LEU A 55 7.06 -0.40 1.86
CA LEU A 55 6.34 -1.19 0.86
C LEU A 55 6.42 -0.58 -0.54
N ASN A 56 6.34 0.74 -0.68
CA ASN A 56 6.50 1.41 -1.97
C ASN A 56 7.91 1.21 -2.52
N ALA A 57 8.94 1.32 -1.67
CA ALA A 57 10.32 1.06 -2.07
C ALA A 57 10.51 -0.40 -2.57
N GLN A 58 9.91 -1.37 -1.88
CA GLN A 58 9.93 -2.78 -2.30
C GLN A 58 9.19 -2.99 -3.62
N ILE A 59 8.03 -2.36 -3.82
CA ILE A 59 7.28 -2.42 -5.07
C ILE A 59 8.12 -1.86 -6.22
N ASP A 60 8.79 -0.73 -6.03
CA ASP A 60 9.62 -0.12 -7.05
C ASP A 60 10.85 -0.96 -7.38
N ALA A 61 11.48 -1.58 -6.37
CA ALA A 61 12.55 -2.55 -6.58
C ALA A 61 12.10 -3.76 -7.42
N ILE A 62 10.98 -4.39 -7.05
CA ILE A 62 10.41 -5.53 -7.78
C ILE A 62 10.04 -5.13 -9.22
N ARG A 63 9.50 -3.92 -9.43
CA ARG A 63 9.19 -3.42 -10.77
C ARG A 63 10.45 -3.27 -11.61
N ALA A 64 11.52 -2.72 -11.04
CA ALA A 64 12.80 -2.58 -11.72
C ALA A 64 13.38 -3.96 -12.11
N GLU A 65 13.37 -4.93 -11.19
CA GLU A 65 13.82 -6.30 -11.44
C GLU A 65 13.01 -6.97 -12.56
N ARG A 66 11.67 -6.86 -12.49
CA ARG A 66 10.77 -7.38 -13.52
C ARG A 66 11.07 -6.76 -14.88
N ASP A 67 11.29 -5.45 -14.94
CA ASP A 67 11.52 -4.75 -16.19
C ASP A 67 12.88 -5.12 -16.79
N ALA A 68 13.91 -5.31 -15.97
CA ALA A 68 15.21 -5.85 -16.40
C ALA A 68 15.08 -7.28 -16.96
N ALA A 69 14.43 -8.17 -16.21
CA ALA A 69 14.20 -9.55 -16.66
C ALA A 69 13.40 -9.61 -17.98
N ARG A 70 12.42 -8.71 -18.15
CA ARG A 70 11.66 -8.58 -19.39
C ARG A 70 12.53 -8.11 -20.55
N GLN A 71 13.43 -7.15 -20.32
CA GLN A 71 14.35 -6.70 -21.36
C GLN A 71 15.31 -7.80 -21.79
N ASP A 72 15.82 -8.59 -20.84
CA ASP A 72 16.70 -9.72 -21.14
C ASP A 72 15.97 -10.81 -21.94
N ALA A 73 14.74 -11.15 -21.55
CA ALA A 73 13.91 -12.09 -22.30
C ALA A 73 13.62 -11.60 -23.73
N ASN A 74 13.31 -10.31 -23.90
CA ASN A 74 13.09 -9.71 -25.20
C ASN A 74 14.37 -9.72 -26.07
N ARG A 75 15.53 -9.45 -25.47
CA ARG A 75 16.82 -9.50 -26.15
C ARG A 75 17.13 -10.91 -26.63
N ALA A 76 17.00 -11.91 -25.74
CA ALA A 76 17.20 -13.31 -26.09
C ALA A 76 16.23 -13.76 -27.19
N HIS A 77 14.96 -13.32 -27.12
CA HIS A 77 13.98 -13.62 -28.17
C HIS A 77 14.37 -13.01 -29.52
N ALA A 78 14.78 -11.74 -29.55
CA ALA A 78 15.23 -11.06 -30.76
C ALA A 78 16.46 -11.76 -31.38
N GLU A 79 17.42 -12.18 -30.55
CA GLU A 79 18.58 -12.95 -31.01
C GLU A 79 18.19 -14.31 -31.59
N CYS A 80 17.28 -15.04 -30.95
CA CYS A 80 16.76 -16.31 -31.46
C CYS A 80 16.06 -16.14 -32.81
N VAL A 81 15.19 -15.14 -32.93
CA VAL A 81 14.50 -14.81 -34.19
C VAL A 81 15.50 -14.43 -35.28
N SER A 82 16.52 -13.63 -34.96
CA SER A 82 17.56 -13.25 -35.92
C SER A 82 18.37 -14.47 -36.40
N LYS A 83 18.76 -15.36 -35.47
CA LYS A 83 19.49 -16.60 -35.80
C LYS A 83 18.65 -17.50 -36.70
N GLU A 84 17.36 -17.65 -36.40
CA GLU A 84 16.43 -18.44 -37.19
C GLU A 84 16.23 -17.87 -38.59
N ASN A 85 16.03 -16.55 -38.70
CA ASN A 85 15.92 -15.89 -39.99
C ASN A 85 17.21 -16.05 -40.81
N ASN A 86 18.38 -15.86 -40.21
CA ASN A 86 19.66 -16.06 -40.89
C ASN A 86 19.83 -17.50 -41.40
N LYS A 87 19.45 -18.51 -40.62
CA LYS A 87 19.43 -19.92 -41.07
C LYS A 87 18.48 -20.12 -42.23
N ARG A 88 17.27 -19.55 -42.18
CA ARG A 88 16.28 -19.65 -43.25
C ARG A 88 16.81 -19.06 -44.56
N TRP A 89 17.46 -17.89 -44.52
CA TRP A 89 18.02 -17.26 -45.72
C TRP A 89 19.27 -17.98 -46.24
N ASN A 90 20.19 -18.41 -45.36
CA ASN A 90 21.44 -19.06 -45.78
C ASN A 90 21.30 -20.57 -46.07
N GLY A 91 20.26 -21.22 -45.53
CA GLY A 91 19.95 -22.63 -45.75
C GLY A 91 18.92 -22.89 -46.85
N SER A 92 18.25 -21.85 -47.35
CA SER A 92 17.33 -21.97 -48.48
C SER A 92 18.09 -21.81 -49.79
N VAL A 93 18.38 -22.94 -50.45
CA VAL A 93 18.64 -22.93 -51.88
C VAL A 93 17.32 -22.53 -52.56
N PRO A 94 17.24 -21.43 -53.34
CA PRO A 94 16.02 -21.07 -54.03
C PRO A 94 15.65 -22.19 -55.02
N THR A 95 14.49 -22.82 -54.85
CA THR A 95 13.98 -23.87 -55.76
C THR A 95 13.29 -23.30 -57.00
N TRP A 96 13.21 -21.97 -57.13
CA TRP A 96 12.70 -21.26 -58.30
C TRP A 96 13.68 -21.38 -59.48
N GLY A 97 13.74 -22.56 -60.10
CA GLY A 97 14.60 -22.81 -61.27
C GLY A 97 15.04 -24.26 -61.47
N MET A 98 14.78 -25.17 -60.53
CA MET A 98 15.00 -26.61 -60.76
C MET A 98 13.83 -27.18 -61.58
N THR A 99 13.83 -26.94 -62.89
CA THR A 99 13.04 -27.74 -63.82
C THR A 99 13.61 -29.15 -63.80
N THR A 100 12.87 -30.10 -63.22
CA THR A 100 13.07 -31.52 -63.50
C THR A 100 12.73 -31.74 -64.97
N SER A 101 13.73 -31.59 -65.83
CA SER A 101 13.64 -32.04 -67.21
C SER A 101 13.63 -33.58 -67.17
N ASP A 102 12.44 -34.15 -67.19
CA ASP A 102 12.23 -35.58 -67.44
C ASP A 102 12.80 -35.91 -68.84
N PRO A 103 13.62 -36.96 -68.99
CA PRO A 103 14.03 -37.42 -70.31
C PRO A 103 12.90 -38.26 -70.90
N VAL A 104 12.29 -37.76 -71.97
CA VAL A 104 11.28 -38.50 -72.75
C VAL A 104 12.01 -39.45 -73.73
N PRO A 105 11.68 -40.76 -73.76
CA PRO A 105 12.10 -41.66 -74.84
C PRO A 105 11.26 -41.50 -76.12
#